data_AF-A0A2A9LYG1-F1
#
_entry.id   AF-A0A2A9LYG1-F1
#
_cell.length_a   1.000
_cell.length_b   1.000
_cell.length_c   1.000
_cell.angle_alpha   90.00
_cell.angle_beta   90.00
_cell.angle_gamma   90.00
#
_symmetry.space_group_name_H-M   'P 1'
#
loop_
_entity.id
_entity.type
_entity.pdbx_description
1 polymer ?
#
loop_
_entity_poly.entity_id
_entity_poly.type
_entity_poly.pdbx_seq_one_letter_code
_entity_poly.pdbx_strand_id
1 'polypeptide(L)'
;MTFTLVVAFLMLVCTEYLGLSLYINDNAFGNGLFILTGIHFSHVIVGAILVFFTQSIYSSLVTYMPTSSIMLSKSKGHAIPIR
;
A
#
# COMPACT_ATOMS: atom_id res chain seq x y z
N MET A 1 -10.29 0.49 1.08
CA MET A 1 -10.60 1.86 0.59
C MET A 1 -9.39 2.51 -0.10
N THR A 2 -8.23 2.61 0.55
CA THR A 2 -7.02 3.24 -0.02
C THR A 2 -6.51 2.57 -1.30
N PHE A 3 -6.43 1.24 -1.35
CA PHE A 3 -5.96 0.52 -2.54
C PHE A 3 -6.87 0.72 -3.77
N THR A 4 -8.19 0.76 -3.56
CA THR A 4 -9.18 1.03 -4.61
C THR A 4 -8.99 2.41 -5.23
N LEU A 5 -8.66 3.42 -4.41
CA LEU A 5 -8.39 4.78 -4.88
C LEU A 5 -7.10 4.85 -5.71
N VAL A 6 -6.05 4.12 -5.32
CA VAL A 6 -4.80 4.03 -6.10
C VAL A 6 -5.07 3.41 -7.47
N VAL A 7 -5.86 2.33 -7.53
CA VAL A 7 -6.22 1.69 -8.81
C VAL A 7 -7.11 2.60 -9.67
N ALA A 8 -8.07 3.32 -9.08
CA ALA A 8 -8.88 4.28 -9.82
C ALA A 8 -8.03 5.43 -10.39
N PHE A 9 -7.10 5.95 -9.60
CA PHE A 9 -6.14 6.98 -10.04
C PHE A 9 -5.26 6.48 -11.19
N LEU A 10 -4.76 5.23 -11.12
CA LEU A 10 -4.01 4.59 -12.19
C LEU A 10 -4.79 4.57 -13.51
N MET A 11 -6.05 4.12 -13.47
CA MET A 11 -6.88 4.04 -14.67
C MET A 11 -7.14 5.41 -15.29
N LEU A 12 -7.34 6.44 -14.47
CA LEU A 12 -7.52 7.81 -14.93
C LEU A 12 -6.26 8.33 -15.63
N VAL A 13 -5.09 8.18 -15.01
CA VAL A 13 -3.80 8.62 -15.59
C VAL A 13 -3.51 7.86 -16.89
N CYS A 14 -3.73 6.55 -16.95
CA CYS A 14 -3.56 5.78 -18.19
C CYS A 14 -4.50 6.27 -19.30
N THR A 15 -5.76 6.58 -18.96
CA THR A 15 -6.74 7.08 -19.95
C THR A 15 -6.35 8.47 -20.45
N GLU A 16 -5.87 9.34 -19.56
CA GLU A 16 -5.37 10.67 -19.90
C GLU A 16 -4.19 10.58 -20.87
N TYR A 17 -3.20 9.72 -20.58
CA TYR A 17 -2.05 9.49 -21.45
C TYR A 17 -2.41 8.90 -22.83
N LEU A 18 -3.45 8.05 -22.90
CA LEU A 18 -3.91 7.47 -24.16
C LEU A 18 -4.71 8.47 -25.01
N GLY A 19 -5.42 9.40 -24.36
CA GLY A 19 -6.16 10.49 -25.02
C GLY A 19 -5.33 11.73 -25.32
N LEU A 20 -4.09 11.81 -24.80
CA LEU A 20 -3.21 12.93 -25.02
C LEU A 20 -2.66 12.90 -26.45
N SER A 21 -2.96 13.93 -27.24
CA SER A 21 -2.40 14.09 -28.60
C SER A 21 -0.97 14.68 -28.60
N LEU A 22 -0.30 14.68 -27.44
CA LEU A 22 1.07 15.16 -27.30
C LEU A 22 1.98 13.97 -27.03
N TYR A 23 3.06 13.87 -27.79
CA TYR A 23 4.15 12.95 -27.53
C TYR A 23 5.24 13.61 -26.70
N ILE A 24 5.98 12.78 -25.96
CA ILE A 24 7.08 13.20 -25.09
C ILE A 24 8.17 14.03 -25.84
N ASN A 25 8.27 13.86 -27.16
CA ASN A 25 9.26 14.52 -28.00
C ASN A 25 8.70 15.71 -28.81
N ASP A 26 7.44 16.09 -28.62
CA ASP A 26 6.80 17.10 -29.47
C ASP A 26 7.21 18.53 -29.12
N ASN A 27 7.33 18.84 -27.83
CA ASN A 27 7.75 20.16 -27.37
C ASN A 27 8.23 20.11 -25.91
N ALA A 28 8.94 21.15 -25.48
CA ALA A 28 9.50 21.25 -24.13
C ALA A 28 8.42 21.21 -23.03
N PHE A 29 7.22 21.73 -23.31
CA PHE A 29 6.10 21.71 -22.37
C PHE A 29 5.54 20.29 -22.18
N GLY A 30 5.34 19.55 -23.26
CA GLY A 30 4.95 18.15 -23.27
C GLY A 30 5.98 17.28 -22.56
N ASN A 31 7.26 17.44 -22.89
CA ASN A 31 8.35 16.73 -22.21
C ASN A 31 8.32 16.99 -20.69
N GLY A 32 8.20 18.26 -20.28
CA GLY A 32 8.08 18.63 -18.87
C GLY A 32 6.86 18.01 -18.18
N LEU A 33 5.69 18.03 -18.85
CA LEU A 33 4.47 17.40 -18.35
C LEU A 33 4.63 15.88 -18.18
N PHE A 34 5.17 15.18 -19.18
CA PHE A 34 5.40 13.73 -19.15
C PHE A 34 6.38 13.33 -18.04
N ILE A 35 7.50 14.06 -17.89
CA ILE A 35 8.48 13.78 -16.83
C ILE A 35 7.86 14.02 -15.45
N LEU A 36 7.20 15.15 -15.24
CA LEU A 36 6.64 15.51 -13.93
C LEU A 36 5.54 14.53 -13.50
N THR A 37 4.60 14.24 -14.40
CA THR A 37 3.50 13.32 -14.11
C THR A 37 3.97 11.87 -14.02
N GLY A 38 4.96 11.47 -14.82
CA GLY A 38 5.60 10.15 -14.72
C GLY A 38 6.32 9.93 -13.40
N ILE A 39 7.11 10.91 -12.92
CA ILE A 39 7.77 10.84 -11.61
C ILE A 39 6.73 10.81 -10.49
N HIS A 40 5.73 11.70 -10.53
CA HIS A 40 4.65 11.71 -9.54
C HIS A 40 3.95 10.34 -9.46
N PHE A 41 3.61 9.75 -10.60
CA PHE A 41 2.97 8.46 -10.68
C PHE A 41 3.86 7.32 -10.16
N SER A 42 5.15 7.31 -10.48
CA SER A 42 6.11 6.34 -9.92
C SER A 42 6.15 6.40 -8.39
N HIS A 43 6.10 7.60 -7.82
CA HIS A 43 6.07 7.79 -6.37
C HIS A 43 4.81 7.21 -5.73
N VAL A 44 3.65 7.38 -6.37
CA VAL A 44 2.37 6.81 -5.91
C VAL A 44 2.41 5.29 -5.91
N ILE A 45 3.01 4.65 -6.93
CA ILE A 45 3.17 3.18 -6.95
C ILE A 45 4.05 2.70 -5.79
N VAL A 46 5.22 3.31 -5.60
CA VAL A 46 6.14 2.94 -4.52
C VAL A 46 5.48 3.13 -3.15
N GLY A 47 4.77 4.24 -2.95
CA GLY A 47 4.00 4.50 -1.73
C GLY A 47 2.91 3.45 -1.49
N ALA A 48 2.17 3.03 -2.52
CA ALA A 48 1.14 2.01 -2.41
C ALA A 48 1.73 0.63 -2.01
N ILE A 49 2.87 0.26 -2.60
CA ILE A 49 3.60 -0.98 -2.24
C ILE A 49 4.05 -0.93 -0.78
N LEU A 50 4.62 0.20 -0.34
CA LEU A 50 5.07 0.37 1.04
C LEU A 50 3.90 0.24 2.02
N VAL A 51 2.78 0.91 1.74
CA VAL A 51 1.56 0.83 2.58
C VAL A 51 1.03 -0.60 2.62
N PHE A 52 1.06 -1.34 1.50
CA PHE A 52 0.64 -2.74 1.46
C PHE A 52 1.49 -3.63 2.39
N PHE A 53 2.82 -3.51 2.33
CA PHE A 53 3.70 -4.26 3.21
C PHE A 53 3.49 -3.89 4.68
N THR A 54 3.37 -2.59 4.96
CA THR A 54 3.22 -2.12 6.34
C THR A 54 1.89 -2.62 6.93
N GLN A 55 0.80 -2.54 6.16
CA GLN A 55 -0.51 -3.04 6.58
C GLN A 55 -0.52 -4.55 6.81
N SER A 56 0.16 -5.31 5.94
CA SER A 56 0.32 -6.76 6.08
C SER A 56 1.05 -7.14 7.38
N ILE A 57 2.14 -6.43 7.69
CA ILE A 57 2.90 -6.64 8.93
C ILE A 57 2.06 -6.29 10.16
N TYR A 58 1.37 -5.14 10.17
CA TYR A 58 0.49 -4.76 11.29
C TYR A 58 -0.64 -5.77 11.52
N SER A 59 -1.29 -6.25 10.46
CA SER A 59 -2.38 -7.23 10.56
C SER A 59 -1.88 -8.56 11.12
N SER A 60 -0.69 -9.00 10.69
CA SER A 60 -0.01 -10.18 11.23
C SER A 60 0.27 -10.00 12.73
N LEU A 61 0.89 -8.90 13.14
CA LEU A 61 1.28 -8.66 14.53
C LEU A 61 0.07 -8.55 15.48
N VAL A 62 -1.01 -7.90 15.03
CA VAL A 62 -2.29 -7.82 15.77
C VAL A 62 -2.98 -9.18 15.88
N THR A 63 -2.77 -10.11 14.95
CA THR A 63 -3.37 -11.46 15.02
C THR A 63 -2.57 -12.40 15.93
N TYR A 64 -1.24 -12.25 16.02
CA TYR A 64 -0.39 -13.11 16.85
C TYR A 64 -0.28 -12.67 18.33
N MET A 65 -0.47 -11.38 18.63
CA MET A 65 -0.44 -10.84 20.01
C MET A 65 -1.61 -11.27 20.94
N PRO A 66 -2.88 -11.37 20.50
CA PRO A 66 -3.96 -11.82 21.39
C PRO A 66 -3.91 -13.33 21.64
N THR A 67 -3.47 -14.11 20.66
CA THR A 67 -3.49 -15.57 20.76
C THR A 67 -2.45 -16.11 21.75
N SER A 68 -1.24 -15.53 21.74
CA SER A 68 -0.16 -15.90 22.66
C SER A 68 -0.45 -15.48 24.11
N SER A 69 -1.04 -14.30 24.33
CA SER A 69 -1.45 -13.84 25.66
C SER A 69 -2.65 -14.61 26.24
N ILE A 70 -3.65 -14.94 25.41
CA ILE A 70 -4.81 -15.76 25.84
C ILE A 70 -4.40 -17.21 26.13
N MET A 71 -3.56 -17.83 25.30
CA MET A 71 -3.04 -19.18 25.56
C MET A 71 -2.14 -19.22 26.81
N LEU A 72 -1.30 -18.20 27.03
CA LEU A 72 -0.45 -18.12 28.21
C LEU A 72 -1.27 -17.91 29.50
N SER A 73 -2.32 -17.08 29.45
CA SER A 73 -3.26 -16.91 30.57
C SER A 73 -3.99 -18.22 30.90
N LYS A 74 -4.44 -18.96 29.88
CA LYS A 74 -5.12 -20.25 30.04
C LYS A 74 -4.19 -21.35 30.58
N SER A 75 -2.91 -21.34 30.20
CA SER A 75 -1.88 -22.23 30.75
C SER A 75 -1.63 -21.97 32.23
N LYS A 76 -1.56 -20.70 32.67
CA LYS A 76 -1.37 -20.35 34.08
C LYS A 76 -2.58 -20.65 34.95
N GLY A 77 -3.80 -20.65 34.41
CA GLY A 77 -5.03 -21.00 35.13
C GLY A 77 -5.24 -22.48 35.40
N HIS A 78 -4.45 -23.37 34.77
CA HIS A 78 -4.54 -24.83 34.97
C HIS A 78 -3.38 -25.41 35.80
N ALA A 79 -2.41 -24.58 36.21
CA ALA A 79 -1.38 -24.97 37.16
C ALA A 79 -1.96 -24.95 38.59
N ILE A 80 -2.60 -26.06 38.97
CA ILE A 80 -3.04 -26.35 40.35
C ILE A 80 -1.79 -26.29 41.25
N PRO A 81 -1.81 -25.57 42.39
CA PRO A 81 -0.69 -25.60 43.32
C PRO A 81 -0.63 -26.99 43.97
N ILE A 82 0.42 -27.73 43.64
CA ILE A 82 0.85 -28.91 44.40
C ILE A 82 1.27 -28.42 45.79
N ARG A 83 0.38 -28.62 46.76
CA ARG A 83 0.65 -28.52 48.20
C ARG A 83 1.24 -29.84 48.69
#